data_AF-A0A7R9W259-F1
#
_entry.id   AF-A0A7R9W259-F1
#
_cell.length_a   1.000
_cell.length_b   1.000
_cell.length_c   1.000
_cell.angle_alpha   90.00
_cell.angle_beta   90.00
_cell.angle_gamma   90.00
#
_symmetry.space_group_name_H-M   'P 1'
#
loop_
_entity.id
_entity.type
_entity.pdbx_description
1 polymer ?
#
loop_
_entity_poly.entity_id
_entity_poly.type
_entity_poly.pdbx_seq_one_letter_code
_entity_poly.pdbx_strand_id
1 'polypeptide(L)'
;APGSGHPLVILKDLEIMIGQMAHEIPHVFSFYFPDFQPSGKLNDASLVGPEGQIALTGPNMIGLLNGLFSLAKYGLSSCWGGFGFTNLGCYDALGTQQNAGRLQFVPTNGSNSTQVVQELSTLLTSGRLDPARREILEGVYEEELLNTGSPEVALMLAQQLIATTPEFHTRGSHTPL
;
A
#
# COMPACT_ATOMS: atom_id res chain seq x y z
N ALA A 1 22.53 -25.29 5.24
CA ALA A 1 22.96 -23.96 4.76
C ALA A 1 22.71 -23.87 3.25
N PRO A 2 21.71 -23.11 2.81
CA PRO A 2 21.67 -22.53 1.46
C PRO A 2 22.29 -21.12 1.58
N GLY A 3 23.37 -20.79 0.91
CA GLY A 3 23.51 -20.80 -0.55
C GLY A 3 23.23 -19.38 -1.01
N SER A 4 24.30 -18.61 -1.24
CA SER A 4 24.35 -17.17 -1.53
C SER A 4 23.56 -16.77 -2.79
N GLY A 5 22.24 -16.76 -2.69
CA GLY A 5 21.31 -16.09 -3.60
C GLY A 5 20.64 -14.95 -2.84
N HIS A 6 20.27 -13.89 -3.55
CA HIS A 6 19.59 -12.72 -2.98
C HIS A 6 18.50 -13.15 -1.98
N PRO A 7 18.35 -12.47 -0.83
CA PRO A 7 17.31 -12.82 0.13
C PRO A 7 15.96 -12.77 -0.59
N LEU A 8 15.34 -13.93 -0.73
CA LEU A 8 14.02 -14.04 -1.35
C LEU A 8 13.04 -13.33 -0.42
N VAL A 9 12.47 -12.23 -0.89
CA VAL A 9 11.39 -11.54 -0.20
C VAL A 9 10.13 -12.38 -0.37
N ILE A 10 9.68 -12.99 0.71
CA ILE A 10 8.48 -13.85 0.71
C ILE A 10 7.31 -13.02 1.26
N LEU A 11 6.26 -12.91 0.46
CA LEU A 11 4.96 -12.40 0.87
C LEU A 11 4.10 -13.63 1.17
N LYS A 12 3.57 -13.72 2.39
CA LYS A 12 2.88 -14.92 2.88
C LYS A 12 1.37 -14.79 2.67
N ASP A 13 0.71 -15.89 2.28
CA ASP A 13 -0.75 -16.05 2.24
C ASP A 13 -1.50 -14.89 1.57
N LEU A 14 -0.89 -14.22 0.57
CA LEU A 14 -1.51 -13.10 -0.14
C LEU A 14 -2.82 -13.53 -0.82
N GLU A 15 -2.92 -14.78 -1.28
CA GLU A 15 -4.16 -15.35 -1.78
C GLU A 15 -5.31 -15.30 -0.76
N ILE A 16 -5.01 -15.50 0.53
CA ILE A 16 -5.99 -15.48 1.62
C ILE A 16 -6.26 -14.03 2.05
N MET A 17 -5.24 -13.17 2.00
CA MET A 17 -5.36 -11.79 2.48
C MET A 17 -5.99 -10.84 1.46
N ILE A 18 -5.58 -10.93 0.20
CA ILE A 18 -5.96 -10.00 -0.87
C ILE A 18 -6.62 -10.70 -2.05
N GLY A 19 -6.79 -12.03 -1.99
CA GLY A 19 -7.46 -12.81 -3.02
C GLY A 19 -6.59 -13.20 -4.21
N GLN A 20 -5.31 -12.84 -4.22
CA GLN A 20 -4.35 -13.10 -5.31
C GLN A 20 -2.92 -13.25 -4.75
N MET A 21 -2.11 -14.18 -5.28
CA MET A 21 -0.67 -14.20 -5.06
C MET A 21 0.08 -14.38 -6.40
N ALA A 22 1.25 -13.75 -6.52
CA ALA A 22 2.11 -13.91 -7.69
C ALA A 22 2.56 -15.37 -7.82
N HIS A 23 2.22 -15.99 -8.95
CA HIS A 23 2.54 -17.39 -9.27
C HIS A 23 1.86 -18.44 -8.38
N GLU A 24 0.88 -18.06 -7.56
CA GLU A 24 0.03 -19.01 -6.84
C GLU A 24 -1.29 -19.15 -7.59
N ILE A 25 -1.60 -20.40 -7.95
CA ILE A 25 -2.84 -20.75 -8.62
C ILE A 25 -3.61 -21.62 -7.61
N PRO A 26 -4.50 -21.04 -6.80
CA PRO A 26 -5.20 -21.80 -5.76
C PRO A 26 -6.08 -22.93 -6.35
N HIS A 27 -6.45 -22.84 -7.63
CA HIS A 27 -7.23 -23.85 -8.37
C HIS A 27 -6.78 -23.97 -9.83
N VAL A 28 -6.65 -25.21 -10.34
CA VAL A 28 -6.11 -25.59 -11.68
C VAL A 28 -6.70 -24.80 -12.87
N PHE A 29 -7.86 -24.18 -12.67
CA PHE A 29 -8.46 -23.30 -13.64
C PHE A 29 -8.68 -21.93 -13.02
N SER A 30 -7.80 -20.97 -13.26
CA SER A 30 -8.04 -19.56 -12.94
C SER A 30 -9.22 -19.02 -13.79
N PHE A 31 -10.44 -19.46 -13.51
CA PHE A 31 -11.66 -19.02 -14.19
C PHE A 31 -12.05 -17.65 -13.64
N TYR A 32 -11.48 -16.62 -14.24
CA TYR A 32 -12.13 -15.33 -14.28
C TYR A 32 -13.04 -15.31 -15.50
N PHE A 33 -14.24 -14.75 -15.37
CA PHE A 33 -15.02 -14.46 -16.58
C PHE A 33 -14.32 -13.30 -17.29
N PRO A 34 -13.88 -13.46 -18.55
CA PRO A 34 -13.22 -12.38 -19.29
C PRO A 34 -14.08 -11.12 -19.35
N ASP A 35 -15.40 -11.30 -19.32
CA ASP A 35 -16.40 -10.23 -19.41
C ASP A 35 -16.96 -9.81 -18.04
N PHE A 36 -16.30 -10.18 -16.93
CA PHE A 36 -16.80 -9.80 -15.62
C PHE A 36 -16.78 -8.29 -15.42
N GLN A 37 -17.96 -7.77 -15.10
CA GLN A 37 -18.18 -6.38 -14.75
C GLN A 37 -18.82 -6.33 -13.37
N PRO A 38 -18.17 -5.66 -12.40
CA PRO A 38 -18.79 -5.42 -11.10
C PRO A 38 -20.05 -4.57 -11.26
N SER A 39 -21.10 -4.91 -10.52
CA SER A 39 -22.37 -4.16 -10.54
C SER A 39 -22.19 -2.69 -10.14
N GLY A 40 -23.05 -1.81 -10.65
CA GLY A 40 -23.08 -0.37 -10.30
C GLY A 40 -22.29 0.50 -11.27
N LYS A 41 -21.72 1.61 -10.78
CA LYS A 41 -21.05 2.62 -11.62
C LYS A 41 -19.93 2.07 -12.51
N LEU A 42 -19.33 0.94 -12.14
CA LEU A 42 -18.32 0.25 -12.94
C LEU A 42 -18.92 -0.46 -14.16
N ASN A 43 -20.09 -1.07 -14.01
CA ASN A 43 -20.87 -1.62 -15.12
C ASN A 43 -21.37 -0.50 -16.05
N ASP A 44 -21.87 0.62 -15.50
CA ASP A 44 -22.29 1.78 -16.30
C ASP A 44 -21.13 2.36 -17.13
N ALA A 45 -19.91 2.32 -16.59
CA ALA A 45 -18.69 2.72 -17.28
C ALA A 45 -18.11 1.65 -18.21
N SER A 46 -18.76 0.49 -18.35
CA SER A 46 -18.29 -0.66 -19.14
C SER A 46 -16.86 -1.11 -18.79
N LEU A 47 -16.46 -0.95 -17.53
CA LEU A 47 -15.14 -1.32 -17.04
C LEU A 47 -15.12 -2.81 -16.71
N VAL A 48 -14.36 -3.56 -17.50
CA VAL A 48 -14.19 -5.01 -17.35
C VAL A 48 -12.94 -5.29 -16.54
N GLY A 49 -13.07 -6.11 -15.51
CA GLY A 49 -12.00 -6.43 -14.57
C GLY A 49 -12.12 -7.87 -14.08
N PRO A 50 -11.58 -8.87 -14.81
CA PRO A 50 -11.70 -10.28 -14.46
C PRO A 50 -11.24 -10.57 -13.02
N GLU A 51 -10.12 -9.98 -12.58
CA GLU A 51 -9.58 -10.12 -11.22
C GLU A 51 -10.47 -9.47 -10.14
N GLY A 52 -11.34 -8.54 -10.54
CA GLY A 52 -12.28 -7.86 -9.65
C GLY A 52 -13.31 -8.79 -9.01
N GLN A 53 -13.52 -9.99 -9.56
CA GLN A 53 -14.37 -11.01 -8.94
C GLN A 53 -13.92 -11.40 -7.53
N ILE A 54 -12.61 -11.40 -7.31
CA ILE A 54 -12.01 -11.87 -6.07
C ILE A 54 -11.37 -10.68 -5.34
N ALA A 55 -10.65 -9.82 -6.05
CA ALA A 55 -9.92 -8.70 -5.44
C ALA A 55 -10.82 -7.56 -4.92
N LEU A 56 -11.97 -7.30 -5.56
CA LEU A 56 -12.91 -6.24 -5.15
C LEU A 56 -13.98 -6.72 -4.15
N THR A 57 -13.72 -7.81 -3.43
CA THR A 57 -14.56 -8.20 -2.30
C THR A 57 -14.19 -7.39 -1.06
N GLY A 58 -15.18 -7.04 -0.22
CA GLY A 58 -14.96 -6.27 1.00
C GLY A 58 -13.81 -6.80 1.88
N PRO A 59 -13.76 -8.11 2.19
CA PRO A 59 -12.67 -8.68 3.00
C PRO A 59 -11.28 -8.51 2.37
N ASN A 60 -11.15 -8.73 1.06
CA ASN A 60 -9.86 -8.67 0.37
C ASN A 60 -9.34 -7.23 0.23
N MET A 61 -10.24 -6.25 0.04
CA MET A 61 -9.87 -4.83 0.09
C MET A 61 -9.37 -4.41 1.46
N ILE A 62 -10.02 -4.85 2.53
CA ILE A 62 -9.59 -4.57 3.90
C ILE A 62 -8.24 -5.25 4.19
N GLY A 63 -8.05 -6.50 3.74
CA GLY A 63 -6.77 -7.20 3.84
C GLY A 63 -5.64 -6.48 3.11
N LEU A 64 -5.91 -5.93 1.92
CA LEU A 64 -4.94 -5.13 1.16
C LEU A 64 -4.54 -3.88 1.93
N LEU A 65 -5.51 -3.11 2.43
CA LEU A 65 -5.25 -1.87 3.17
C LEU A 65 -4.51 -2.15 4.48
N ASN A 66 -4.91 -3.16 5.25
CA ASN A 66 -4.22 -3.56 6.47
C ASN A 66 -2.77 -3.97 6.18
N GLY A 67 -2.54 -4.72 5.10
CA GLY A 67 -1.19 -5.13 4.72
C GLY A 67 -0.31 -3.98 4.26
N LEU A 68 -0.84 -3.03 3.48
CA LEU A 68 -0.12 -1.80 3.09
C LEU A 68 0.18 -0.92 4.31
N PHE A 69 -0.77 -0.78 5.24
CA PHE A 69 -0.59 -0.01 6.45
C PHE A 69 0.45 -0.62 7.37
N SER A 70 0.40 -1.95 7.52
CA SER A 70 1.39 -2.70 8.28
C SER A 70 2.76 -2.61 7.63
N LEU A 71 2.86 -2.67 6.30
CA LEU A 71 4.13 -2.52 5.59
C LEU A 71 4.76 -1.13 5.80
N ALA A 72 3.96 -0.07 5.78
CA ALA A 72 4.44 1.29 6.02
C ALA A 72 4.92 1.49 7.46
N LYS A 73 4.16 0.98 8.43
CA LYS A 73 4.48 1.13 9.86
C LYS A 73 5.52 0.11 10.30
N TYR A 74 5.12 -1.16 10.31
CA TYR A 74 5.82 -2.34 10.86
C TYR A 74 6.83 -3.00 9.91
N GLY A 75 6.92 -2.55 8.66
CA GLY A 75 7.72 -3.20 7.64
C GLY A 75 7.15 -4.58 7.25
N LEU A 76 7.96 -5.39 6.58
CA LEU A 76 7.56 -6.73 6.14
C LEU A 76 7.51 -7.69 7.32
N SER A 77 6.35 -7.74 7.98
CA SER A 77 6.03 -8.56 9.14
C SER A 77 4.60 -9.11 9.04
N SER A 78 4.22 -10.09 9.86
CA SER A 78 2.83 -10.58 9.96
C SER A 78 1.95 -9.74 10.90
N CYS A 79 2.46 -8.62 11.42
CA CYS A 79 1.81 -7.82 12.43
C CYS A 79 0.57 -7.11 11.90
N TRP A 80 -0.51 -7.13 12.66
CA TRP A 80 -1.75 -6.39 12.35
C TRP A 80 -2.28 -6.60 10.92
N GLY A 81 -2.13 -7.82 10.38
CA GLY A 81 -2.53 -8.15 9.00
C GLY A 81 -1.50 -7.79 7.93
N GLY A 82 -0.21 -7.71 8.30
CA GLY A 82 0.91 -7.48 7.38
C GLY A 82 1.25 -8.70 6.50
N PHE A 83 2.00 -8.44 5.41
CA PHE A 83 2.30 -9.43 4.38
C PHE A 83 3.51 -10.35 4.67
N GLY A 84 4.16 -10.22 5.82
CA GLY A 84 5.40 -10.94 6.16
C GLY A 84 5.21 -12.27 6.90
N PHE A 85 6.34 -12.97 7.14
CA PHE A 85 6.38 -14.27 7.85
C PHE A 85 6.82 -14.15 9.32
N THR A 86 7.43 -13.03 9.73
CA THR A 86 8.05 -12.91 11.05
C THR A 86 7.02 -12.66 12.15
N ASN A 87 6.89 -13.62 13.07
CA ASN A 87 6.03 -13.56 14.26
C ASN A 87 6.83 -13.32 15.55
N LEU A 88 7.95 -12.59 15.45
CA LEU A 88 8.94 -12.45 16.53
C LEU A 88 8.66 -11.26 17.46
N GLY A 89 7.37 -10.93 17.64
CA GLY A 89 6.87 -9.75 18.37
C GLY A 89 6.60 -8.57 17.43
N CYS A 90 5.51 -7.84 17.68
CA CYS A 90 5.10 -6.71 16.85
C CYS A 90 5.58 -5.40 17.46
N TYR A 91 6.63 -4.81 16.88
CA TYR A 91 7.25 -3.58 17.37
C TYR A 91 7.68 -2.65 16.22
N ASP A 92 6.99 -1.53 16.04
CA ASP A 92 7.54 -0.21 15.64
C ASP A 92 6.44 0.89 15.54
N ALA A 93 6.67 1.94 14.73
CA ALA A 93 6.85 3.36 15.06
C ALA A 93 8.02 3.60 16.05
N LEU A 94 9.15 2.96 15.72
CA LEU A 94 10.54 3.29 16.08
C LEU A 94 11.12 2.90 17.47
N GLY A 95 10.49 1.97 18.20
CA GLY A 95 11.15 1.21 19.28
C GLY A 95 11.74 -0.16 18.87
N THR A 96 11.61 -0.52 17.60
CA THR A 96 12.19 -1.64 16.82
C THR A 96 12.18 -3.08 17.37
N GLN A 97 11.54 -4.01 16.64
CA GLN A 97 12.01 -5.39 16.51
C GLN A 97 11.49 -6.10 15.24
N GLN A 98 12.37 -6.95 14.69
CA GLN A 98 12.16 -8.16 13.85
C GLN A 98 11.14 -8.11 12.69
N ASN A 99 11.30 -7.15 11.79
CA ASN A 99 10.76 -7.24 10.43
C ASN A 99 11.78 -7.85 9.46
N ALA A 100 11.29 -8.49 8.40
CA ALA A 100 12.14 -9.03 7.34
C ALA A 100 12.69 -7.92 6.41
N GLY A 101 12.13 -6.71 6.49
CA GLY A 101 12.55 -5.54 5.74
C GLY A 101 11.70 -4.33 6.10
N ARG A 102 12.19 -3.12 5.83
CA ARG A 102 11.49 -1.84 6.06
C ARG A 102 11.64 -0.92 4.87
N LEU A 103 10.68 -0.01 4.70
CA LEU A 103 10.83 1.10 3.78
C LEU A 103 11.94 2.03 4.30
N GLN A 104 12.85 2.42 3.40
CA GLN A 104 14.02 3.25 3.70
C GLN A 104 13.99 4.61 2.99
N PHE A 105 12.88 4.94 2.33
CA PHE A 105 12.73 6.25 1.72
C PHE A 105 12.79 7.34 2.78
N VAL A 106 13.65 8.34 2.56
CA VAL A 106 13.79 9.53 3.41
C VAL A 106 13.63 10.73 2.48
N PRO A 107 12.70 11.66 2.78
CA PRO A 107 12.49 12.84 1.96
C PRO A 107 13.69 13.78 2.00
N THR A 108 13.91 14.55 0.93
CA THR A 108 15.05 15.48 0.85
C THR A 108 15.00 16.55 1.94
N ASN A 109 13.79 16.98 2.30
CA ASN A 109 13.54 17.97 3.35
C ASN A 109 12.35 17.54 4.23
N GLY A 110 12.62 16.70 5.22
CA GLY A 110 11.58 16.17 6.13
C GLY A 110 10.90 17.22 7.03
N SER A 111 11.40 18.45 7.08
CA SER A 111 10.80 19.54 7.86
C SER A 111 9.78 20.37 7.08
N ASN A 112 9.67 20.18 5.76
CA ASN A 112 8.73 20.90 4.91
C ASN A 112 7.67 19.94 4.37
N SER A 113 6.46 20.04 4.89
CA SER A 113 5.29 19.22 4.54
C SER A 113 5.01 19.22 3.03
N THR A 114 4.98 20.39 2.40
CA THR A 114 4.73 20.55 0.96
C THR A 114 5.76 19.79 0.11
N GLN A 115 7.05 19.88 0.44
CA GLN A 115 8.11 19.15 -0.27
C GLN A 115 7.98 17.63 -0.06
N VAL A 116 7.72 17.19 1.18
CA VAL A 116 7.53 15.76 1.49
C VAL A 116 6.35 15.18 0.71
N VAL A 117 5.20 15.85 0.73
CA VAL A 117 3.99 15.40 0.04
C VAL A 117 4.18 15.43 -1.49
N GLN A 118 4.90 16.42 -2.01
CA GLN A 118 5.24 16.48 -3.44
C GLN A 118 6.16 15.32 -3.88
N GLU A 119 7.16 14.98 -3.09
CA GLU A 119 8.05 13.84 -3.35
C GLU A 119 7.26 12.52 -3.30
N LEU A 120 6.45 12.31 -2.26
CA LEU A 120 5.60 11.12 -2.14
C LEU A 120 4.59 11.01 -3.27
N SER A 121 3.96 12.12 -3.67
CA SER A 121 3.07 12.19 -4.82
C SER A 121 3.77 11.71 -6.09
N THR A 122 5.00 12.17 -6.31
CA THR A 122 5.81 11.77 -7.46
C THR A 122 6.17 10.28 -7.43
N LEU A 123 6.60 9.77 -6.28
CA LEU A 123 7.04 8.38 -6.15
C LEU A 123 5.88 7.37 -6.21
N LEU A 124 4.78 7.64 -5.51
CA LEU A 124 3.71 6.68 -5.30
C LEU A 124 2.57 6.83 -6.31
N THR A 125 2.37 8.03 -6.85
CA THR A 125 1.27 8.32 -7.79
C THR A 125 1.74 8.87 -9.13
N SER A 126 3.06 8.96 -9.37
CA SER A 126 3.64 9.63 -10.54
C SER A 126 3.21 11.10 -10.69
N GLY A 127 2.95 11.77 -9.57
CA GLY A 127 2.53 13.18 -9.53
C GLY A 127 1.03 13.41 -9.75
N ARG A 128 0.21 12.35 -9.83
CA ARG A 128 -1.23 12.44 -10.15
C ARG A 128 -2.12 12.81 -8.96
N LEU A 129 -1.59 12.84 -7.75
CA LEU A 129 -2.35 13.16 -6.56
C LEU A 129 -3.01 14.54 -6.69
N ASP A 130 -4.33 14.63 -6.49
CA ASP A 130 -5.08 15.89 -6.62
C ASP A 130 -4.63 16.98 -5.62
N PRO A 131 -4.62 18.28 -6.01
CA PRO A 131 -4.20 19.37 -5.13
C PRO A 131 -4.97 19.44 -3.79
N ALA A 132 -6.28 19.18 -3.77
CA ALA A 132 -7.06 19.21 -2.55
C ALA A 132 -6.66 18.08 -1.59
N ARG A 133 -6.28 16.91 -2.13
CA ARG A 133 -5.76 15.79 -1.32
C ARG A 133 -4.36 16.09 -0.79
N ARG A 134 -3.53 16.80 -1.56
CA ARG A 134 -2.21 17.25 -1.10
C ARG A 134 -2.32 18.18 0.10
N GLU A 135 -3.22 19.16 0.06
CA GLU A 135 -3.45 20.07 1.19
C GLU A 135 -3.84 19.33 2.48
N ILE A 136 -4.72 18.32 2.37
CA ILE A 136 -5.09 17.47 3.50
C ILE A 136 -3.88 16.69 4.04
N LEU A 137 -3.07 16.11 3.14
CA LEU A 137 -1.87 15.37 3.51
C LEU A 137 -0.80 16.24 4.17
N GLU A 138 -0.64 17.48 3.70
CA GLU A 138 0.28 18.47 4.27
C GLU A 138 -0.14 18.80 5.70
N GLY A 139 -1.43 19.09 5.92
CA GLY A 139 -1.97 19.37 7.26
C GLY A 139 -1.79 18.21 8.23
N VAL A 140 -2.10 16.97 7.80
CA VAL A 140 -1.93 15.79 8.64
C VAL A 140 -0.47 15.50 8.94
N TYR A 141 0.44 15.70 7.98
CA TYR A 141 1.88 15.52 8.20
C TYR A 141 2.42 16.52 9.22
N GLU A 142 2.02 17.79 9.14
CA GLU A 142 2.42 18.82 10.10
C GLU A 142 1.89 18.54 11.50
N GLU A 143 0.62 18.15 11.60
CA GLU A 143 0.00 17.79 12.88
C GLU A 143 0.75 16.63 13.57
N GLU A 144 1.05 15.55 12.84
CA GLU A 144 1.81 14.42 13.39
C GLU A 144 3.25 14.79 13.74
N LEU A 145 3.89 15.65 12.95
CA LEU A 145 5.23 16.14 13.24
C LEU A 145 5.26 16.93 14.55
N LEU A 146 4.23 17.76 14.81
CA LEU A 146 4.09 18.50 16.07
C LEU A 146 3.80 17.59 17.26
N ASN A 147 2.96 16.57 17.07
CA ASN A 147 2.56 15.64 18.12
C ASN A 147 3.69 14.69 18.56
N THR A 148 4.42 14.15 17.60
CA THR A 148 5.42 13.08 17.86
C THR A 148 6.85 13.60 17.86
N GLY A 149 7.13 14.72 17.22
CA GLY A 149 8.49 15.24 17.00
C GLY A 149 9.35 14.36 16.08
N SER A 150 8.79 13.30 15.48
CA SER A 150 9.50 12.37 14.60
C SER A 150 9.00 12.51 13.16
N PRO A 151 9.82 13.01 12.22
CA PRO A 151 9.44 13.11 10.81
C PRO A 151 9.20 11.74 10.18
N GLU A 152 9.80 10.68 10.71
CA GLU A 152 9.60 9.32 10.24
C GLU A 152 8.18 8.82 10.53
N VAL A 153 7.62 9.11 11.71
CA VAL A 153 6.25 8.70 12.06
C VAL A 153 5.24 9.47 11.23
N ALA A 154 5.46 10.77 11.03
CA ALA A 154 4.64 11.59 10.14
C ALA A 154 4.70 11.08 8.68
N LEU A 155 5.89 10.65 8.22
CA LEU A 155 6.08 10.07 6.89
C LEU A 155 5.30 8.74 6.72
N MET A 156 5.31 7.88 7.74
CA MET A 156 4.54 6.63 7.72
C MET A 156 3.04 6.92 7.57
N LEU A 157 2.50 7.91 8.29
CA LEU A 157 1.09 8.26 8.17
C LEU A 157 0.76 8.82 6.77
N ALA A 158 1.60 9.71 6.24
CA ALA A 158 1.42 10.23 4.88
C ALA A 158 1.42 9.12 3.82
N GLN A 159 2.31 8.13 3.95
CA GLN A 159 2.35 6.96 3.06
C GLN A 159 1.07 6.11 3.18
N GLN A 160 0.56 5.89 4.39
CA GLN A 160 -0.70 5.17 4.61
C GLN A 160 -1.86 5.88 3.92
N LEU A 161 -1.99 7.19 4.10
CA LEU A 161 -3.05 7.97 3.49
C LEU A 161 -2.98 7.93 1.97
N ILE A 162 -1.79 8.13 1.38
CA ILE A 162 -1.61 8.01 -0.08
C ILE A 162 -1.98 6.61 -0.56
N ALA A 163 -1.62 5.55 0.18
CA ALA A 163 -1.98 4.18 -0.17
C ALA A 163 -3.49 3.91 -0.18
N THR A 164 -4.32 4.74 0.47
CA THR A 164 -5.80 4.65 0.38
C THR A 164 -6.39 5.41 -0.80
N THR A 165 -5.59 6.24 -1.48
CA THR A 165 -6.10 7.09 -2.56
C THR A 165 -6.34 6.28 -3.83
N PRO A 166 -7.40 6.60 -4.60
CA PRO A 166 -7.60 6.02 -5.92
C PRO A 166 -6.41 6.20 -6.87
N GLU A 167 -5.69 7.32 -6.77
CA GLU A 167 -4.53 7.66 -7.61
C GLU A 167 -3.34 6.71 -7.43
N PHE A 168 -3.24 6.07 -6.26
CA PHE A 168 -2.26 5.03 -5.96
C PHE A 168 -2.63 3.69 -6.61
N HIS A 169 -3.91 3.33 -6.59
CA HIS A 169 -4.41 2.05 -7.10
C HIS A 169 -4.69 2.04 -8.60
N THR A 170 -4.76 3.21 -9.25
CA THR A 170 -5.08 3.31 -10.67
C THR A 170 -3.83 3.62 -11.50
N ARG A 171 -3.67 2.88 -12.60
CA ARG A 171 -2.70 3.17 -13.66
C ARG A 171 -3.46 3.44 -14.95
N GLY A 172 -3.98 4.65 -15.14
CA GLY A 172 -4.70 4.99 -16.37
C GLY A 172 -5.34 6.38 -16.44
N SER A 173 -4.98 7.11 -17.50
CA SER A 173 -5.56 8.33 -18.09
C SER A 173 -5.88 9.54 -17.19
N HIS A 174 -4.92 10.46 -17.10
CA HIS A 174 -5.26 11.89 -17.13
C HIS A 174 -5.28 12.28 -18.61
N THR A 175 -6.43 12.56 -19.21
CA THR A 175 -6.45 13.44 -20.37
C THR A 175 -6.05 14.82 -19.87
N PRO A 176 -4.95 15.43 -20.34
CA PRO A 176 -4.66 16.81 -20.01
C PRO A 176 -5.86 17.65 -20.48
N LEU A 177 -6.43 18.44 -19.57
CA LEU A 177 -7.34 19.54 -19.93
C LEU A 177 -6.50 20.69 -20.48
#